data_AF-A0AAD9XXN4-F1
#
_entry.id   AF-A0AAD9XXN4-F1
#
_cell.length_a   1.000
_cell.length_b   1.000
_cell.length_c   1.000
_cell.angle_alpha   90.00
_cell.angle_beta   90.00
_cell.angle_gamma   90.00
#
_symmetry.space_group_name_H-M   'P 1'
#
loop_
_entity.id
_entity.type
_entity.pdbx_description
1 polymer ?
#
loop_
_entity_poly.entity_id
_entity_poly.type
_entity_poly.pdbx_seq_one_letter_code
_entity_poly.pdbx_strand_id
1 'polypeptide(L)'
;MSTPSFGFGPDLGPSDMAPPSLHPFAASAMLVLYTIIYVLPLHISSSSRPSPTLSRDDPRVIRTRVTSVLFSTAICCTITYIVLAQLPVGALPISPLHAMGYWPMGLAESGSALLLTSILFAGPLYEAFLIDGLWEDWKTLEPLAHIWTRWTTWRNIVIGPLTEEMLFRSASVPLLMCARMSLTQTIFLSPLIFGLAHVHHFYEFRITHPRVPLIAAVARSVLQLSYTSLFGGYATFLFLRSGSLLAIVLVHAFCNSMGLPRFWGSVVPHWHLRGHYTHADARKWTVFYYVLLFTGAGLWWKGLLTLTESSSTLVPGRF
;
A
#
# COMPACT_ATOMS: atom_id res chain seq x y z
N MET A 1 17.85 12.60 27.59
CA MET A 1 17.31 11.68 26.58
C MET A 1 15.80 11.85 26.57
N SER A 2 15.29 12.72 25.70
CA SER A 2 13.86 12.93 25.50
C SER A 2 13.31 11.78 24.65
N THR A 3 12.42 10.99 25.23
CA THR A 3 11.56 10.05 24.50
C THR A 3 10.80 10.81 23.40
N PRO A 4 10.76 10.33 22.15
CA PRO A 4 9.84 10.89 21.16
C PRO A 4 8.42 10.54 21.63
N SER A 5 7.70 11.53 22.15
CA SER A 5 6.28 11.37 22.47
C SER A 5 5.50 11.37 21.16
N PHE A 6 4.93 10.22 20.80
CA PHE A 6 3.84 10.15 19.83
C PHE A 6 2.64 10.92 20.44
N GLY A 7 2.51 12.19 20.06
CA GLY A 7 1.46 13.08 20.54
C GLY A 7 0.54 13.44 19.40
N PHE A 8 -0.45 12.60 19.12
CA PHE A 8 -1.52 12.93 18.18
C PHE A 8 -2.51 13.89 18.86
N GLY A 9 -2.17 15.16 18.92
CA GLY A 9 -3.04 16.24 19.40
C GLY A 9 -3.03 17.41 18.42
N PRO A 10 -4.19 18.04 18.14
CA PRO A 10 -4.22 19.20 17.27
C PRO A 10 -3.66 20.39 18.06
N ASP A 11 -2.47 20.87 17.69
CA ASP A 11 -2.08 22.23 18.05
C ASP A 11 -2.96 23.16 17.20
N LEU A 12 -4.06 23.62 17.81
CA LEU A 12 -5.07 24.46 17.17
C LEU A 12 -4.46 25.83 16.82
N GLY A 13 -4.34 26.09 15.52
CA GLY A 13 -3.84 27.35 14.99
C GLY A 13 -4.98 28.33 14.69
N PRO A 14 -4.69 29.63 14.46
CA PRO A 14 -5.71 30.64 14.15
C PRO A 14 -6.58 30.33 12.92
N SER A 15 -6.14 29.42 12.05
CA SER A 15 -6.88 28.91 10.89
C SER A 15 -8.07 28.00 11.23
N ASP A 16 -8.20 27.54 12.47
CA ASP A 16 -9.24 26.59 12.92
C ASP A 16 -10.61 27.22 13.20
N MET A 17 -10.73 28.54 13.11
CA MET A 17 -12.00 29.26 13.34
C MET A 17 -12.92 29.31 12.10
N ALA A 18 -12.41 28.97 10.91
CA ALA A 18 -13.21 28.91 9.68
C ALA A 18 -13.87 27.53 9.51
N PRO A 19 -15.11 27.43 8.98
CA PRO A 19 -15.74 26.15 8.71
C PRO A 19 -14.91 25.33 7.70
N PRO A 20 -14.92 23.99 7.81
CA PRO A 20 -14.18 23.13 6.88
C PRO A 20 -14.71 23.33 5.45
N SER A 21 -13.82 23.31 4.47
CA SER A 21 -14.18 23.53 3.07
C SER A 21 -15.00 22.38 2.46
N LEU A 22 -14.95 21.20 3.09
CA LEU A 22 -15.79 20.06 2.77
C LEU A 22 -16.40 19.48 4.06
N HIS A 23 -17.67 19.11 4.04
CA HIS A 23 -18.28 18.47 5.20
C HIS A 23 -17.68 17.05 5.41
N PRO A 24 -17.32 16.63 6.64
CA PRO A 24 -16.69 15.32 6.90
C PRO A 24 -17.49 14.11 6.39
N PHE A 25 -18.82 14.18 6.46
CA PHE A 25 -19.70 13.16 5.88
C PHE A 25 -19.59 13.10 4.34
N ALA A 26 -19.52 14.25 3.67
CA ALA A 26 -19.39 14.30 2.22
C ALA A 26 -18.04 13.71 1.77
N ALA A 27 -16.95 14.03 2.48
CA ALA A 27 -15.65 13.44 2.23
C ALA A 27 -15.69 11.90 2.38
N SER A 28 -16.23 11.41 3.49
CA SER A 28 -16.36 9.96 3.74
C SER A 28 -17.23 9.26 2.69
N ALA A 29 -18.35 9.88 2.29
CA ALA A 29 -19.22 9.36 1.25
C ALA A 29 -18.53 9.31 -0.12
N MET A 30 -17.69 10.30 -0.46
CA MET A 30 -16.88 10.29 -1.68
C MET A 30 -15.88 9.13 -1.69
N LEU A 31 -15.22 8.83 -0.56
CA LEU A 31 -14.30 7.69 -0.46
C LEU A 31 -15.01 6.36 -0.72
N VAL A 32 -16.21 6.18 -0.15
CA VAL A 32 -17.03 4.99 -0.38
C VAL A 32 -17.48 4.93 -1.84
N LEU A 33 -17.92 6.04 -2.41
CA LEU A 33 -18.31 6.11 -3.82
C LEU A 33 -17.15 5.77 -4.76
N TYR A 34 -15.96 6.32 -4.52
CA TYR A 34 -14.75 6.02 -5.29
C TYR A 34 -14.40 4.54 -5.22
N THR A 35 -14.53 3.92 -4.04
CA THR A 35 -14.33 2.48 -3.87
C THR A 35 -15.33 1.67 -4.71
N ILE A 36 -16.61 2.07 -4.74
CA ILE A 36 -17.63 1.41 -5.56
C ILE A 36 -17.32 1.58 -7.05
N ILE A 37 -17.00 2.79 -7.51
CA ILE A 37 -16.64 3.08 -8.91
C ILE A 37 -15.42 2.26 -9.35
N TYR A 38 -14.46 2.02 -8.44
CA TYR A 38 -13.27 1.23 -8.71
C TYR A 38 -13.55 -0.29 -8.76
N VAL A 39 -14.29 -0.82 -7.78
CA VAL A 39 -14.49 -2.27 -7.61
C VAL A 39 -15.64 -2.83 -8.44
N LEU A 40 -16.76 -2.11 -8.56
CA LEU A 40 -17.98 -2.60 -9.22
C LEU A 40 -17.74 -3.10 -10.65
N PRO A 41 -16.96 -2.42 -11.52
CA PRO A 41 -16.70 -2.88 -12.88
C PRO A 41 -16.07 -4.28 -12.97
N LEU A 42 -15.30 -4.69 -11.95
CA LEU A 42 -14.64 -6.00 -11.87
C LEU A 42 -15.64 -7.16 -11.73
N HIS A 43 -16.86 -6.88 -11.27
CA HIS A 43 -17.88 -7.88 -11.00
C HIS A 43 -19.05 -7.87 -11.99
N ILE A 44 -19.31 -6.74 -12.64
CA ILE A 44 -20.40 -6.62 -13.62
C ILE A 44 -19.99 -7.00 -15.05
N SER A 45 -18.71 -6.81 -15.41
CA SER A 45 -18.24 -7.10 -16.76
C SER A 45 -18.17 -8.61 -17.00
N SER A 46 -18.94 -9.12 -17.95
CA SER A 46 -18.96 -10.54 -18.31
C SER A 46 -17.59 -11.08 -18.72
N SER A 47 -16.73 -10.23 -19.28
CA SER A 47 -15.37 -10.55 -19.73
C SER A 47 -14.36 -10.69 -18.59
N SER A 48 -14.69 -10.26 -17.37
CA SER A 48 -13.76 -10.29 -16.23
C SER A 48 -14.35 -10.75 -14.90
N ARG A 49 -15.68 -10.93 -14.84
CA ARG A 49 -16.37 -11.37 -13.62
C ARG A 49 -15.84 -12.73 -13.16
N PRO A 50 -15.65 -12.94 -11.85
CA PRO A 50 -15.22 -14.22 -11.31
C PRO A 50 -16.15 -15.36 -11.73
N SER A 51 -15.58 -16.45 -12.22
CA SER A 51 -16.32 -17.68 -12.49
C SER A 51 -15.47 -18.91 -12.15
N PRO A 52 -16.08 -20.10 -11.96
CA PRO A 52 -15.33 -21.32 -11.69
C PRO A 52 -14.39 -21.73 -12.82
N THR A 53 -14.64 -21.28 -14.05
CA THR A 53 -13.94 -21.71 -15.27
C THR A 53 -12.98 -20.67 -15.83
N LEU A 54 -13.06 -19.42 -15.35
CA LEU A 54 -12.25 -18.30 -15.81
C LEU A 54 -11.31 -17.84 -14.70
N SER A 55 -10.02 -18.10 -14.87
CA SER A 55 -9.01 -17.66 -13.91
C SER A 55 -8.84 -16.14 -13.95
N ARG A 56 -8.71 -15.52 -12.78
CA ARG A 56 -8.34 -14.09 -12.64
C ARG A 56 -6.96 -13.76 -13.21
N ASP A 57 -6.11 -14.77 -13.39
CA ASP A 57 -4.75 -14.64 -13.90
C ASP A 57 -4.67 -14.90 -15.42
N ASP A 58 -5.81 -15.14 -16.09
CA ASP A 58 -5.85 -15.15 -17.56
C ASP A 58 -5.51 -13.75 -18.12
N PRO A 59 -4.58 -13.64 -19.08
CA PRO A 59 -4.18 -12.35 -19.68
C PRO A 59 -5.35 -11.50 -20.20
N ARG A 60 -6.42 -12.11 -20.74
CA ARG A 60 -7.59 -11.37 -21.25
C ARG A 60 -8.38 -10.74 -20.10
N VAL A 61 -8.50 -11.46 -18.99
CA VAL A 61 -9.15 -10.96 -17.77
C VAL A 61 -8.32 -9.84 -17.18
N ILE A 62 -7.01 -10.03 -17.06
CA ILE A 62 -6.09 -8.99 -16.56
C ILE A 62 -6.22 -7.71 -17.39
N ARG A 63 -6.15 -7.79 -18.72
CA ARG A 63 -6.28 -6.62 -19.59
C ARG A 63 -7.61 -5.89 -19.39
N THR A 64 -8.72 -6.63 -19.37
CA THR A 64 -10.06 -6.05 -19.16
C THR A 64 -10.16 -5.34 -17.81
N ARG A 65 -9.71 -6.00 -16.73
CA ARG A 65 -9.73 -5.42 -15.38
C ARG A 65 -8.83 -4.20 -15.30
N VAL A 66 -7.63 -4.26 -15.86
CA VAL A 66 -6.66 -3.15 -15.89
C VAL A 66 -7.25 -1.94 -16.60
N THR A 67 -7.80 -2.10 -17.80
CA THR A 67 -8.45 -1.00 -18.53
C THR A 67 -9.57 -0.38 -17.69
N SER A 68 -10.37 -1.21 -17.05
CA SER A 68 -11.47 -0.75 -16.21
C SER A 68 -11.00 0.05 -14.98
N VAL A 69 -9.99 -0.46 -14.26
CA VAL A 69 -9.48 0.24 -13.06
C VAL A 69 -8.72 1.51 -13.42
N LEU A 70 -8.03 1.56 -14.56
CA LEU A 70 -7.38 2.77 -15.04
C LEU A 70 -8.41 3.87 -15.32
N PHE A 71 -9.50 3.53 -16.01
CA PHE A 71 -10.56 4.48 -16.33
C PHE A 71 -11.28 4.98 -15.07
N SER A 72 -11.68 4.08 -14.15
CA SER A 72 -12.33 4.45 -12.90
C SER A 72 -11.43 5.31 -12.00
N THR A 73 -10.13 4.98 -11.92
CA THR A 73 -9.13 5.76 -11.17
C THR A 73 -8.94 7.14 -11.77
N ALA A 74 -8.84 7.25 -13.10
CA ALA A 74 -8.70 8.53 -13.80
C ALA A 74 -9.91 9.44 -13.53
N ILE A 75 -11.14 8.90 -13.56
CA ILE A 75 -12.35 9.64 -13.21
C ILE A 75 -12.28 10.15 -11.76
N CYS A 76 -11.99 9.28 -10.79
CA CYS A 76 -11.96 9.66 -9.38
C CYS A 76 -10.89 10.73 -9.10
N CYS A 77 -9.70 10.59 -9.69
CA CYS A 77 -8.64 11.58 -9.60
C CYS A 77 -9.03 12.91 -10.24
N THR A 78 -9.70 12.89 -11.39
CA THR A 78 -10.17 14.10 -12.07
C THR A 78 -11.23 14.82 -11.24
N ILE A 79 -12.19 14.08 -10.67
CA ILE A 79 -13.21 14.66 -9.77
C ILE A 79 -12.54 15.30 -8.56
N THR A 80 -11.59 14.61 -7.92
CA THR A 80 -10.85 15.18 -6.77
C THR A 80 -10.12 16.45 -7.18
N TYR A 81 -9.38 16.42 -8.29
CA TYR A 81 -8.66 17.59 -8.78
C TYR A 81 -9.59 18.78 -9.00
N ILE A 82 -10.75 18.57 -9.63
CA ILE A 82 -11.76 19.62 -9.84
C ILE A 82 -12.27 20.15 -8.50
N VAL A 83 -12.60 19.28 -7.54
CA VAL A 83 -13.04 19.69 -6.20
C VAL A 83 -11.98 20.57 -5.54
N LEU A 84 -10.72 20.15 -5.56
CA LEU A 84 -9.60 20.89 -4.96
C LEU A 84 -9.33 22.23 -5.67
N ALA A 85 -9.40 22.25 -7.00
CA ALA A 85 -9.16 23.45 -7.80
C ALA A 85 -10.28 24.51 -7.68
N GLN A 86 -11.49 24.09 -7.30
CA GLN A 86 -12.65 24.97 -7.08
C GLN A 86 -12.73 25.49 -5.62
N LEU A 87 -11.80 25.09 -4.75
CA LEU A 87 -11.78 25.58 -3.37
C LEU A 87 -11.43 27.07 -3.33
N PRO A 88 -11.97 27.82 -2.34
CA PRO A 88 -11.58 29.21 -2.12
C PRO A 88 -10.07 29.35 -1.93
N VAL A 89 -9.51 30.46 -2.41
CA VAL A 89 -8.08 30.77 -2.23
C VAL A 89 -7.74 30.75 -0.74
N GLY A 90 -6.72 29.97 -0.37
CA GLY A 90 -6.28 29.79 1.03
C GLY A 90 -7.00 28.68 1.80
N ALA A 91 -7.94 27.95 1.20
CA ALA A 91 -8.59 26.78 1.82
C ALA A 91 -7.61 25.63 2.11
N LEU A 92 -6.65 25.42 1.21
CA LEU A 92 -5.49 24.56 1.42
C LEU A 92 -4.21 25.40 1.31
N PRO A 93 -3.20 25.14 2.16
CA PRO A 93 -1.92 25.85 2.11
C PRO A 93 -1.04 25.41 0.93
N ILE A 94 -1.46 24.38 0.18
CA ILE A 94 -0.71 23.73 -0.89
C ILE A 94 -1.56 23.61 -2.16
N SER A 95 -0.90 23.50 -3.32
CA SER A 95 -1.60 23.34 -4.60
C SER A 95 -2.37 22.01 -4.67
N PRO A 96 -3.45 21.92 -5.49
CA PRO A 96 -4.17 20.65 -5.71
C PRO A 96 -3.25 19.50 -6.15
N LEU A 97 -2.30 19.75 -7.05
CA LEU A 97 -1.36 18.72 -7.52
C LEU A 97 -0.43 18.24 -6.40
N HIS A 98 -0.05 19.12 -5.49
CA HIS A 98 0.76 18.75 -4.31
C HIS A 98 -0.07 18.01 -3.28
N ALA A 99 -1.30 18.45 -2.99
CA ALA A 99 -2.20 17.70 -2.11
C ALA A 99 -2.42 16.27 -2.60
N MET A 100 -2.58 16.07 -3.92
CA MET A 100 -2.70 14.75 -4.54
C MET A 100 -1.36 13.99 -4.67
N GLY A 101 -0.23 14.61 -4.32
CA GLY A 101 1.10 14.02 -4.38
C GLY A 101 1.68 13.83 -5.79
N TYR A 102 1.11 14.50 -6.80
CA TYR A 102 1.64 14.47 -8.17
C TYR A 102 2.84 15.42 -8.35
N TRP A 103 2.89 16.51 -7.59
CA TRP A 103 3.98 17.49 -7.68
C TRP A 103 4.29 18.14 -6.33
N PRO A 104 5.55 18.17 -5.86
CA PRO A 104 6.75 17.63 -6.50
C PRO A 104 6.74 16.10 -6.55
N MET A 105 7.50 15.50 -7.46
CA MET A 105 7.57 14.03 -7.57
C MET A 105 8.19 13.36 -6.33
N GLY A 106 9.05 14.07 -5.59
CA GLY A 106 9.65 13.60 -4.33
C GLY A 106 10.59 12.39 -4.50
N LEU A 107 11.66 12.52 -5.31
CA LEU A 107 12.62 11.43 -5.53
C LEU A 107 13.41 11.08 -4.26
N ALA A 108 13.84 12.07 -3.49
CA ALA A 108 14.56 11.87 -2.23
C ALA A 108 13.66 11.21 -1.18
N GLU A 109 12.41 11.65 -1.11
CA GLU A 109 11.37 11.08 -0.25
C GLU A 109 11.05 9.65 -0.65
N SER A 110 11.00 9.35 -1.95
CA SER A 110 10.83 8.00 -2.48
C SER A 110 11.97 7.07 -2.04
N GLY A 111 13.22 7.51 -2.19
CA GLY A 111 14.38 6.76 -1.73
C GLY A 111 14.37 6.53 -0.21
N SER A 112 14.01 7.54 0.56
CA SER A 112 13.99 7.46 2.03
C SER A 112 12.85 6.57 2.55
N ALA A 113 11.66 6.64 1.94
CA ALA A 113 10.53 5.76 2.23
C ALA A 113 10.81 4.30 1.86
N LEU A 114 11.46 4.06 0.71
CA LEU A 114 11.92 2.73 0.30
C LEU A 114 12.99 2.19 1.25
N LEU A 115 13.96 3.01 1.66
CA LEU A 115 14.99 2.61 2.62
C LEU A 115 14.36 2.23 3.96
N LEU A 116 13.48 3.08 4.50
CA LEU A 116 12.77 2.80 5.74
C LEU A 116 11.98 1.48 5.65
N THR A 117 11.26 1.27 4.55
CA THR A 117 10.51 0.03 4.33
C THR A 117 11.43 -1.19 4.14
N SER A 118 12.57 -1.01 3.47
CA SER A 118 13.59 -2.07 3.32
C SER A 118 14.19 -2.47 4.66
N ILE A 119 14.41 -1.52 5.58
CA ILE A 119 14.86 -1.79 6.95
C ILE A 119 13.81 -2.64 7.70
N LEU A 120 12.52 -2.30 7.59
CA LEU A 120 11.43 -3.11 8.16
C LEU A 120 11.43 -4.53 7.60
N PHE A 121 11.73 -4.68 6.31
CA PHE A 121 11.76 -5.95 5.57
C PHE A 121 13.16 -6.61 5.55
N ALA A 122 14.07 -6.26 6.46
CA ALA A 122 15.43 -6.82 6.46
C ALA A 122 15.47 -8.37 6.50
N GLY A 123 14.57 -8.99 7.29
CA GLY A 123 14.40 -10.46 7.31
C GLY A 123 13.96 -11.03 5.96
N PRO A 124 12.78 -10.63 5.43
CA PRO A 124 12.31 -11.04 4.10
C PRO A 124 13.29 -10.77 2.95
N LEU A 125 14.01 -9.64 2.97
CA LEU A 125 15.04 -9.34 1.98
C LEU A 125 16.18 -10.36 2.03
N TYR A 126 16.64 -10.70 3.23
CA TYR A 126 17.63 -11.75 3.42
C TYR A 126 17.11 -13.13 2.96
N GLU A 127 15.85 -13.48 3.27
CA GLU A 127 15.23 -14.72 2.81
C GLU A 127 15.17 -14.75 1.27
N ALA A 128 14.61 -13.72 0.64
CA ALA A 128 14.47 -13.68 -0.81
C ALA A 128 15.83 -13.68 -1.54
N PHE A 129 16.73 -12.74 -1.21
CA PHE A 129 17.99 -12.57 -1.95
C PHE A 129 18.97 -13.71 -1.71
N LEU A 130 19.16 -14.11 -0.47
CA LEU A 130 20.17 -15.10 -0.11
C LEU A 130 19.59 -16.51 -0.04
N ILE A 131 18.55 -16.71 0.77
CA ILE A 131 18.04 -18.06 1.03
C ILE A 131 17.36 -18.65 -0.20
N ASP A 132 16.47 -17.90 -0.83
CA ASP A 132 15.73 -18.35 -2.02
C ASP A 132 16.54 -18.17 -3.31
N GLY A 133 17.66 -17.45 -3.25
CA GLY A 133 18.60 -17.33 -4.35
C GLY A 133 18.27 -16.26 -5.38
N LEU A 134 17.36 -15.33 -5.07
CA LEU A 134 16.94 -14.27 -5.98
C LEU A 134 18.13 -13.43 -6.50
N TRP A 135 19.25 -13.36 -5.77
CA TRP A 135 20.46 -12.67 -6.26
C TRP A 135 21.01 -13.27 -7.58
N GLU A 136 20.85 -14.57 -7.82
CA GLU A 136 21.26 -15.22 -9.07
C GLU A 136 20.42 -14.73 -10.24
N ASP A 137 19.10 -14.63 -10.05
CA ASP A 137 18.16 -14.12 -11.06
C ASP A 137 18.43 -12.63 -11.38
N TRP A 138 18.88 -11.85 -10.39
CA TRP A 138 19.26 -10.46 -10.59
C TRP A 138 20.52 -10.27 -11.44
N LYS A 139 21.42 -11.28 -11.54
CA LYS A 139 22.58 -11.18 -12.44
C LYS A 139 22.18 -11.07 -13.90
N THR A 140 21.06 -11.68 -14.27
CA THR A 140 20.49 -11.64 -15.63
C THR A 140 19.36 -10.63 -15.78
N LEU A 141 19.03 -9.90 -14.70
CA LEU A 141 17.88 -8.99 -14.61
C LEU A 141 16.54 -9.67 -14.97
N GLU A 142 16.44 -10.98 -14.77
CA GLU A 142 15.23 -11.76 -15.07
C GLU A 142 13.98 -11.22 -14.33
N PRO A 143 14.05 -10.83 -13.04
CA PRO A 143 12.91 -10.25 -12.35
C PRO A 143 12.37 -8.98 -13.03
N LEU A 144 13.25 -8.14 -13.59
CA LEU A 144 12.84 -6.94 -14.33
C LEU A 144 12.19 -7.31 -15.68
N ALA A 145 12.73 -8.29 -16.38
CA ALA A 145 12.13 -8.79 -17.62
C ALA A 145 10.73 -9.37 -17.36
N HIS A 146 10.51 -10.05 -16.23
CA HIS A 146 9.20 -10.59 -15.84
C HIS A 146 8.13 -9.53 -15.64
N ILE A 147 8.49 -8.32 -15.19
CA ILE A 147 7.54 -7.21 -15.08
C ILE A 147 6.92 -6.87 -16.44
N TRP A 148 7.67 -7.00 -17.53
CA TRP A 148 7.20 -6.61 -18.87
C TRP A 148 6.71 -7.79 -19.71
N THR A 149 7.08 -9.03 -19.35
CA THR A 149 6.72 -10.23 -20.09
C THR A 149 5.56 -11.00 -19.48
N ARG A 150 5.30 -10.88 -18.18
CA ARG A 150 4.23 -11.60 -17.47
C ARG A 150 3.14 -10.64 -17.00
N TRP A 151 1.92 -10.81 -17.54
CA TRP A 151 0.76 -9.98 -17.19
C TRP A 151 0.44 -9.96 -15.68
N THR A 152 0.63 -11.08 -14.99
CA THR A 152 0.41 -11.18 -13.54
C THR A 152 1.41 -10.34 -12.75
N THR A 153 2.70 -10.41 -13.11
CA THR A 153 3.77 -9.61 -12.48
C THR A 153 3.57 -8.13 -12.77
N TRP A 154 3.30 -7.77 -14.02
CA TRP A 154 3.00 -6.39 -14.41
C TRP A 154 1.83 -5.80 -13.62
N ARG A 155 0.72 -6.55 -13.52
CA ARG A 155 -0.44 -6.16 -12.73
C ARG A 155 -0.07 -5.97 -11.26
N ASN A 156 0.62 -6.93 -10.65
CA ASN A 156 0.89 -6.93 -9.21
C ASN A 156 1.94 -5.90 -8.77
N ILE A 157 2.90 -5.57 -9.63
CA ILE A 157 4.05 -4.71 -9.30
C ILE A 157 3.89 -3.28 -9.84
N VAL A 158 3.16 -3.09 -10.94
CA VAL A 158 3.01 -1.78 -11.58
C VAL A 158 1.60 -1.23 -11.42
N ILE A 159 0.61 -1.88 -12.04
CA ILE A 159 -0.74 -1.28 -12.17
C ILE A 159 -1.55 -1.32 -10.89
N GLY A 160 -1.51 -2.42 -10.14
CA GLY A 160 -2.18 -2.55 -8.85
C GLY A 160 -1.71 -1.45 -7.89
N PRO A 161 -0.40 -1.41 -7.55
CA PRO A 161 0.18 -0.34 -6.74
C PRO A 161 -0.18 1.06 -7.24
N LEU A 162 0.01 1.34 -8.53
CA LEU A 162 -0.26 2.67 -9.09
C LEU A 162 -1.72 3.09 -8.90
N THR A 163 -2.67 2.25 -9.33
CA THR A 163 -4.09 2.62 -9.33
C THR A 163 -4.71 2.63 -7.94
N GLU A 164 -4.31 1.70 -7.08
CA GLU A 164 -4.77 1.66 -5.69
C GLU A 164 -4.28 2.89 -4.92
N GLU A 165 -3.00 3.24 -5.06
CA GLU A 165 -2.46 4.42 -4.39
C GLU A 165 -3.02 5.73 -4.95
N MET A 166 -3.21 5.85 -6.26
CA MET A 166 -3.91 6.99 -6.85
C MET A 166 -5.32 7.17 -6.28
N LEU A 167 -6.08 6.08 -6.12
CA LEU A 167 -7.44 6.15 -5.61
C LEU A 167 -7.49 6.46 -4.10
N PHE A 168 -6.77 5.68 -3.30
CA PHE A 168 -6.92 5.70 -1.85
C PHE A 168 -6.03 6.75 -1.17
N ARG A 169 -4.97 7.23 -1.84
CA ARG A 169 -4.09 8.28 -1.31
C ARG A 169 -4.32 9.56 -2.10
N SER A 170 -3.96 9.60 -3.38
CA SER A 170 -4.04 10.85 -4.17
C SER A 170 -5.46 11.42 -4.31
N ALA A 171 -6.48 10.60 -4.53
CA ALA A 171 -7.86 11.07 -4.67
C ALA A 171 -8.57 11.21 -3.30
N SER A 172 -8.31 10.30 -2.37
CA SER A 172 -9.08 10.22 -1.12
C SER A 172 -8.53 11.07 0.03
N VAL A 173 -7.22 11.05 0.28
CA VAL A 173 -6.62 11.73 1.44
C VAL A 173 -6.82 13.26 1.39
N PRO A 174 -6.66 13.94 0.25
CA PRO A 174 -6.91 15.38 0.17
C PRO A 174 -8.33 15.78 0.55
N LEU A 175 -9.33 14.95 0.24
CA LEU A 175 -10.72 15.23 0.63
C LEU A 175 -10.90 15.18 2.15
N LEU A 176 -10.21 14.26 2.85
CA LEU A 176 -10.21 14.19 4.31
C LEU A 176 -9.50 15.41 4.92
N MET A 177 -8.42 15.88 4.29
CA MET A 177 -7.72 17.11 4.69
C MET A 177 -8.62 18.35 4.52
N CYS A 178 -9.34 18.48 3.39
CA CYS A 178 -10.30 19.56 3.17
C CYS A 178 -11.45 19.56 4.19
N ALA A 179 -11.80 18.37 4.69
CA ALA A 179 -12.77 18.19 5.76
C ALA A 179 -12.20 18.46 7.16
N ARG A 180 -10.91 18.81 7.27
CA ARG A 180 -10.19 19.04 8.52
C ARG A 180 -10.32 17.86 9.50
N MET A 181 -10.34 16.64 8.96
CA MET A 181 -10.25 15.45 9.80
C MET A 181 -8.91 15.44 10.52
N SER A 182 -8.92 14.99 11.78
CA SER A 182 -7.69 14.81 12.55
C SER A 182 -6.70 13.88 11.83
N LEU A 183 -5.42 13.99 12.17
CA LEU A 183 -4.39 13.11 11.63
C LEU A 183 -4.73 11.63 11.87
N THR A 184 -5.21 11.30 13.07
CA THR A 184 -5.67 9.96 13.43
C THR A 184 -6.82 9.49 12.54
N GLN A 185 -7.85 10.31 12.33
CA GLN A 185 -8.95 9.97 11.43
C GLN A 185 -8.44 9.74 10.00
N THR A 186 -7.53 10.56 9.51
CA THR A 186 -6.98 10.43 8.15
C THR A 186 -6.15 9.13 8.00
N ILE A 187 -5.32 8.81 8.98
CA ILE A 187 -4.45 7.60 8.99
C ILE A 187 -5.26 6.31 9.19
N PHE A 188 -6.45 6.34 9.79
CA PHE A 188 -7.23 5.11 10.01
C PHE A 188 -8.46 4.96 9.13
N LEU A 189 -9.13 6.04 8.72
CA LEU A 189 -10.38 5.96 7.94
C LEU A 189 -10.15 5.51 6.50
N SER A 190 -9.29 6.23 5.74
CA SER A 190 -8.98 5.83 4.35
C SER A 190 -8.42 4.41 4.29
N PRO A 191 -7.49 4.01 5.19
CA PRO A 191 -6.97 2.64 5.21
C PRO A 191 -7.98 1.56 5.57
N LEU A 192 -8.95 1.84 6.45
CA LEU A 192 -10.05 0.92 6.70
C LEU A 192 -10.91 0.73 5.44
N ILE A 193 -11.23 1.82 4.73
CA ILE A 193 -11.98 1.74 3.46
C ILE A 193 -11.19 0.98 2.39
N PHE A 194 -9.88 1.21 2.30
CA PHE A 194 -8.96 0.46 1.44
C PHE A 194 -8.96 -1.05 1.75
N GLY A 195 -8.89 -1.42 3.03
CA GLY A 195 -9.00 -2.81 3.46
C GLY A 195 -10.36 -3.41 3.13
N LEU A 196 -11.46 -2.68 3.37
CA LEU A 196 -12.81 -3.13 3.06
C LEU A 196 -13.02 -3.34 1.56
N ALA A 197 -12.39 -2.53 0.72
CA ALA A 197 -12.43 -2.70 -0.74
C ALA A 197 -11.95 -4.10 -1.16
N HIS A 198 -11.02 -4.71 -0.41
CA HIS A 198 -10.46 -6.04 -0.70
C HIS A 198 -11.35 -7.20 -0.25
N VAL A 199 -12.41 -6.95 0.51
CA VAL A 199 -13.36 -7.99 0.93
C VAL A 199 -14.02 -8.66 -0.28
N HIS A 200 -14.09 -7.99 -1.43
CA HIS A 200 -14.58 -8.60 -2.67
C HIS A 200 -13.79 -9.86 -3.09
N HIS A 201 -12.52 -10.01 -2.69
CA HIS A 201 -11.77 -11.24 -2.93
C HIS A 201 -12.31 -12.45 -2.16
N PHE A 202 -13.05 -12.24 -1.07
CA PHE A 202 -13.81 -13.31 -0.41
C PHE A 202 -14.75 -13.98 -1.42
N TYR A 203 -15.54 -13.17 -2.12
CA TYR A 203 -16.48 -13.65 -3.13
C TYR A 203 -15.77 -14.39 -4.26
N GLU A 204 -14.68 -13.82 -4.81
CA GLU A 204 -13.89 -14.49 -5.85
C GLU A 204 -13.35 -15.85 -5.38
N PHE A 205 -12.85 -15.90 -4.14
CA PHE A 205 -12.30 -17.11 -3.56
C PHE A 205 -13.38 -18.18 -3.33
N ARG A 206 -14.57 -17.80 -2.85
CA ARG A 206 -15.69 -18.72 -2.65
C ARG A 206 -16.17 -19.38 -3.94
N ILE A 207 -16.14 -18.64 -5.06
CA ILE A 207 -16.52 -19.18 -6.37
C ILE A 207 -15.47 -20.15 -6.92
N THR A 208 -14.19 -19.79 -6.79
CA THR A 208 -13.08 -20.55 -7.39
C THR A 208 -12.66 -21.74 -6.53
N HIS A 209 -12.91 -21.70 -5.22
CA HIS A 209 -12.52 -22.73 -4.25
C HIS A 209 -13.72 -23.21 -3.42
N PRO A 210 -14.76 -23.78 -4.05
CA PRO A 210 -16.01 -24.12 -3.36
C PRO A 210 -15.83 -25.14 -2.23
N ARG A 211 -14.83 -26.02 -2.37
CA ARG A 211 -14.50 -27.10 -1.41
C ARG A 211 -13.76 -26.62 -0.15
N VAL A 212 -13.24 -25.39 -0.14
CA VAL A 212 -12.55 -24.86 1.05
C VAL A 212 -13.59 -24.53 2.13
N PRO A 213 -13.39 -24.95 3.40
CA PRO A 213 -14.30 -24.63 4.50
C PRO A 213 -14.56 -23.14 4.62
N LEU A 214 -15.81 -22.76 4.91
CA LEU A 214 -16.21 -21.35 5.05
C LEU A 214 -15.34 -20.61 6.07
N ILE A 215 -15.05 -21.26 7.21
CA ILE A 215 -14.20 -20.68 8.25
C ILE A 215 -12.80 -20.31 7.75
N ALA A 216 -12.20 -21.13 6.88
CA ALA A 216 -10.89 -20.85 6.30
C ALA A 216 -10.97 -19.70 5.27
N ALA A 217 -12.05 -19.63 4.49
CA ALA A 217 -12.29 -18.52 3.57
C ALA A 217 -12.49 -17.19 4.33
N VAL A 218 -13.25 -17.20 5.42
CA VAL A 218 -13.46 -16.02 6.28
C VAL A 218 -12.15 -15.61 6.95
N ALA A 219 -11.40 -16.56 7.52
CA ALA A 219 -10.11 -16.29 8.14
C ALA A 219 -9.14 -15.64 7.17
N ARG A 220 -9.06 -16.13 5.92
CA ARG A 220 -8.27 -15.52 4.85
C ARG A 220 -8.68 -14.06 4.61
N SER A 221 -9.98 -13.77 4.51
CA SER A 221 -10.47 -12.42 4.27
C SER A 221 -10.26 -11.48 5.45
N VAL A 222 -10.38 -11.96 6.69
CA VAL A 222 -10.06 -11.18 7.90
C VAL A 222 -8.57 -10.86 7.97
N LEU A 223 -7.70 -11.82 7.68
CA LEU A 223 -6.26 -11.59 7.61
C LEU A 223 -5.89 -10.59 6.52
N GLN A 224 -6.50 -10.72 5.34
CA GLN A 224 -6.30 -9.77 4.24
C GLN A 224 -6.77 -8.36 4.63
N LEU A 225 -8.00 -8.22 5.15
CA LEU A 225 -8.52 -6.93 5.63
C LEU A 225 -7.59 -6.29 6.65
N SER A 226 -7.12 -7.07 7.63
CA SER A 226 -6.27 -6.56 8.72
C SER A 226 -4.92 -6.07 8.20
N TYR A 227 -4.23 -6.89 7.40
CA TYR A 227 -2.92 -6.53 6.86
C TYR A 227 -3.01 -5.39 5.84
N THR A 228 -4.00 -5.42 4.95
CA THR A 228 -4.22 -4.36 3.95
C THR A 228 -4.57 -3.04 4.63
N SER A 229 -5.35 -3.04 5.71
CA SER A 229 -5.64 -1.83 6.49
C SER A 229 -4.39 -1.30 7.21
N LEU A 230 -3.57 -2.20 7.79
CA LEU A 230 -2.31 -1.82 8.44
C LEU A 230 -1.33 -1.19 7.45
N PHE A 231 -1.15 -1.81 6.28
CA PHE A 231 -0.35 -1.27 5.20
C PHE A 231 -0.92 0.07 4.72
N GLY A 232 -2.23 0.19 4.58
CA GLY A 232 -2.88 1.45 4.22
C GLY A 232 -2.54 2.57 5.22
N GLY A 233 -2.56 2.27 6.53
CA GLY A 233 -2.17 3.21 7.59
C GLY A 233 -0.73 3.70 7.43
N TYR A 234 0.20 2.76 7.22
CA TYR A 234 1.60 3.07 6.96
C TYR A 234 1.79 3.89 5.67
N ALA A 235 1.12 3.52 4.58
CA ALA A 235 1.18 4.24 3.31
C ALA A 235 0.59 5.65 3.43
N THR A 236 -0.52 5.84 4.15
CA THR A 236 -1.07 7.18 4.41
C THR A 236 -0.12 8.01 5.25
N PHE A 237 0.50 7.43 6.28
CA PHE A 237 1.55 8.12 7.05
C PHE A 237 2.69 8.59 6.13
N LEU A 238 3.26 7.68 5.32
CA LEU A 238 4.32 8.03 4.37
C LEU A 238 3.87 9.08 3.35
N PHE A 239 2.65 9.00 2.85
CA PHE A 239 2.08 9.95 1.89
C PHE A 239 1.98 11.35 2.50
N LEU A 240 1.46 11.47 3.72
CA LEU A 240 1.37 12.77 4.42
C LEU A 240 2.76 13.36 4.72
N ARG A 241 3.74 12.51 5.06
CA ARG A 241 5.12 12.92 5.33
C ARG A 241 5.89 13.35 4.08
N SER A 242 5.76 12.59 3.00
CA SER A 242 6.51 12.81 1.75
C SER A 242 5.83 13.77 0.77
N GLY A 243 4.50 13.86 0.80
CA GLY A 243 3.72 14.53 -0.23
C GLY A 243 3.93 13.98 -1.64
N SER A 244 4.31 12.70 -1.77
CA SER A 244 4.68 12.08 -3.05
C SER A 244 3.89 10.80 -3.30
N LEU A 245 3.16 10.76 -4.42
CA LEU A 245 2.54 9.55 -4.95
C LEU A 245 3.60 8.53 -5.39
N LEU A 246 4.70 8.99 -6.00
CA LEU A 246 5.78 8.11 -6.45
C LEU A 246 6.36 7.31 -5.28
N ALA A 247 6.62 7.97 -4.14
CA ALA A 247 7.18 7.34 -2.96
C ALA A 247 6.33 6.15 -2.49
N ILE A 248 5.02 6.36 -2.39
CA ILE A 248 4.10 5.35 -1.86
C ILE A 248 3.74 4.27 -2.89
N VAL A 249 3.76 4.56 -4.21
CA VAL A 249 3.63 3.54 -5.26
C VAL A 249 4.82 2.59 -5.24
N LEU A 250 6.03 3.13 -5.07
CA LEU A 250 7.25 2.31 -4.99
C LEU A 250 7.28 1.47 -3.72
N VAL A 251 6.88 2.02 -2.57
CA VAL A 251 6.74 1.27 -1.31
C VAL A 251 5.69 0.16 -1.44
N HIS A 252 4.55 0.43 -2.07
CA HIS A 252 3.54 -0.59 -2.33
C HIS A 252 4.08 -1.69 -3.25
N ALA A 253 4.68 -1.34 -4.39
CA ALA A 253 5.30 -2.30 -5.29
C ALA A 253 6.34 -3.18 -4.59
N PHE A 254 7.18 -2.58 -3.73
CA PHE A 254 8.14 -3.29 -2.89
C PHE A 254 7.45 -4.29 -1.95
N CYS A 255 6.44 -3.86 -1.18
CA CYS A 255 5.68 -4.75 -0.30
C CYS A 255 4.98 -5.88 -1.06
N ASN A 256 4.45 -5.63 -2.26
CA ASN A 256 3.86 -6.65 -3.11
C ASN A 256 4.89 -7.66 -3.62
N SER A 257 6.14 -7.25 -3.83
CA SER A 257 7.23 -8.15 -4.22
C SER A 257 7.70 -9.04 -3.07
N MET A 258 7.71 -8.52 -1.84
CA MET A 258 8.19 -9.25 -0.66
C MET A 258 7.12 -10.14 -0.02
N GLY A 259 5.85 -9.72 -0.05
CA GLY A 259 4.76 -10.42 0.64
C GLY A 259 4.83 -10.25 2.16
N LEU A 260 4.15 -11.14 2.90
CA LEU A 260 4.18 -11.12 4.36
C LEU A 260 5.47 -11.78 4.88
N PRO A 261 6.13 -11.21 5.91
CA PRO A 261 7.24 -11.89 6.57
C PRO A 261 6.79 -13.20 7.21
N ARG A 262 7.72 -14.15 7.27
CA ARG A 262 7.54 -15.43 7.93
C ARG A 262 7.65 -15.24 9.45
N PHE A 263 6.53 -15.36 10.14
CA PHE A 263 6.53 -15.30 11.61
C PHE A 263 6.76 -16.65 12.28
N TRP A 264 6.76 -17.76 11.53
CA TRP A 264 6.99 -19.12 12.06
C TRP A 264 7.64 -20.05 11.03
N GLY A 265 8.34 -21.08 11.51
CA GLY A 265 9.00 -22.09 10.68
C GLY A 265 10.50 -21.84 10.51
N SER A 266 11.13 -22.59 9.61
CA SER A 266 12.55 -22.50 9.31
C SER A 266 12.78 -22.04 7.88
N VAL A 267 13.84 -21.26 7.66
CA VAL A 267 14.35 -20.95 6.33
C VAL A 267 15.44 -21.97 5.98
N VAL A 268 15.40 -22.49 4.75
CA VAL A 268 16.35 -23.49 4.27
C VAL A 268 16.97 -22.96 2.99
N PRO A 269 18.28 -22.72 2.94
CA PRO A 269 18.90 -22.17 1.74
C PRO A 269 18.73 -23.07 0.52
N HIS A 270 18.49 -22.48 -0.64
CA HIS A 270 18.22 -23.18 -1.89
C HIS A 270 19.36 -24.15 -2.30
N TRP A 271 20.62 -23.82 -1.99
CA TRP A 271 21.77 -24.68 -2.27
C TRP A 271 21.83 -25.94 -1.37
N HIS A 272 21.05 -26.01 -0.30
CA HIS A 272 20.94 -27.19 0.56
C HIS A 272 19.82 -28.14 0.14
N LEU A 273 18.97 -27.77 -0.81
CA LEU A 273 17.90 -28.64 -1.34
C LEU A 273 18.43 -29.82 -2.17
N ARG A 274 19.72 -29.83 -2.54
CA ARG A 274 20.34 -30.88 -3.37
C ARG A 274 21.24 -31.87 -2.60
N GLY A 275 21.25 -31.86 -1.27
CA GLY A 275 22.11 -32.75 -0.46
C GLY A 275 21.46 -33.28 0.82
N HIS A 276 22.12 -34.23 1.51
CA HIS A 276 21.72 -34.68 2.84
C HIS A 276 21.96 -33.55 3.85
N TYR A 277 20.89 -32.99 4.40
CA TYR A 277 20.95 -31.84 5.29
C TYR A 277 20.28 -32.13 6.62
N THR A 278 20.91 -31.71 7.73
CA THR A 278 20.35 -31.91 9.06
C THR A 278 19.60 -30.67 9.53
N HIS A 279 18.58 -30.85 10.37
CA HIS A 279 17.85 -29.72 10.99
C HIS A 279 18.77 -28.79 11.82
N ALA A 280 19.93 -29.29 12.29
CA ALA A 280 20.90 -28.48 13.01
C ALA A 280 21.55 -27.41 12.10
N ASP A 281 21.74 -27.73 10.82
CA ASP A 281 22.40 -26.86 9.86
C ASP A 281 21.49 -25.70 9.39
N ALA A 282 20.16 -25.91 9.34
CA ALA A 282 19.17 -24.88 9.02
C ALA A 282 18.97 -23.85 10.15
N ARG A 283 19.32 -24.23 11.39
CA ARG A 283 19.04 -23.43 12.58
C ARG A 283 19.73 -22.08 12.55
N LYS A 284 21.00 -22.02 12.13
CA LYS A 284 21.77 -20.76 12.08
C LYS A 284 21.13 -19.74 11.13
N TRP A 285 20.68 -20.17 9.96
CA TRP A 285 20.05 -19.32 8.95
C TRP A 285 18.68 -18.82 9.41
N THR A 286 17.93 -19.69 10.08
CA THR A 286 16.63 -19.36 10.69
C THR A 286 16.78 -18.39 11.85
N VAL A 287 17.73 -18.61 12.76
CA VAL A 287 18.02 -17.68 13.85
C VAL A 287 18.42 -16.32 13.30
N PHE A 288 19.30 -16.28 12.29
CA PHE A 288 19.72 -15.03 11.68
C PHE A 288 18.56 -14.29 10.99
N TYR A 289 17.67 -15.01 10.28
CA TYR A 289 16.45 -14.44 9.72
C TYR A 289 15.60 -13.72 10.78
N TYR A 290 15.33 -14.39 11.91
CA TYR A 290 14.51 -13.80 12.98
C TYR A 290 15.21 -12.64 13.67
N VAL A 291 16.53 -12.70 13.85
CA VAL A 291 17.32 -11.56 14.37
C VAL A 291 17.17 -10.36 13.44
N LEU A 292 17.30 -10.55 12.13
CA LEU A 292 17.10 -9.47 11.14
C LEU A 292 15.67 -8.94 11.14
N LEU A 293 14.67 -9.83 11.25
CA LEU A 293 13.26 -9.44 11.29
C LEU A 293 12.97 -8.49 12.47
N PHE A 294 13.37 -8.87 13.69
CA PHE A 294 13.11 -8.06 14.89
C PHE A 294 14.01 -6.83 14.98
N THR A 295 15.28 -6.93 14.57
CA THR A 295 16.18 -5.77 14.53
C THR A 295 15.71 -4.75 13.49
N GLY A 296 15.28 -5.22 12.31
CA GLY A 296 14.69 -4.40 11.25
C GLY A 296 13.45 -3.64 11.74
N ALA A 297 12.53 -4.32 12.43
CA ALA A 297 11.37 -3.66 13.04
C ALA A 297 11.77 -2.59 14.08
N GLY A 298 12.76 -2.87 14.92
CA GLY A 298 13.26 -1.92 15.92
C GLY A 298 13.95 -0.69 15.30
N LEU A 299 14.73 -0.88 14.23
CA LEU A 299 15.38 0.20 13.49
C LEU A 299 14.37 1.02 12.68
N TRP A 300 13.39 0.36 12.06
CA TRP A 300 12.27 1.03 11.39
C TRP A 300 11.55 1.96 12.35
N TRP A 301 11.21 1.50 13.56
CA TRP A 301 10.55 2.33 14.57
C TRP A 301 11.37 3.57 14.94
N LYS A 302 12.69 3.42 15.12
CA LYS A 302 13.60 4.55 15.42
C LYS A 302 13.75 5.52 14.25
N GLY A 303 13.73 5.00 13.02
CA GLY A 303 13.88 5.77 11.79
C GLY A 303 12.58 6.39 11.27
N LEU A 304 11.42 6.02 11.83
CA LEU A 304 10.11 6.34 11.28
C LEU A 304 9.88 7.84 11.05
N LEU A 305 10.30 8.69 12.00
CA LEU A 305 10.14 10.15 11.89
C LEU A 305 11.32 10.80 11.15
N THR A 306 12.54 10.34 11.41
CA THR A 306 13.77 10.96 10.88
C THR A 306 13.98 10.67 9.41
N LEU A 307 13.72 9.44 8.94
CA LEU A 307 13.86 9.06 7.53
C LEU A 307 12.69 9.53 6.67
N THR A 308 11.61 10.04 7.27
CA THR A 308 10.45 10.57 6.54
C THR A 308 10.34 12.09 6.64
N GLU A 309 11.36 12.75 7.18
CA GLU A 309 11.43 14.20 7.20
C GLU A 309 11.59 14.76 5.80
N SER A 310 10.67 15.65 5.43
CA SER A 310 10.62 16.28 4.12
C SER A 310 9.98 17.65 4.20
N SER A 311 10.53 18.59 3.42
CA SER A 311 9.92 19.89 3.17
C SER A 311 8.64 19.81 2.31
N SER A 312 8.41 18.69 1.65
CA SER A 312 7.26 18.43 0.77
C SER A 312 6.05 17.86 1.53
N THR A 313 6.11 17.79 2.87
CA THR A 313 5.04 17.22 3.70
C THR A 313 3.69 17.94 3.49
N LEU A 314 2.61 17.17 3.50
CA LEU A 314 1.24 17.68 3.34
C LEU A 314 0.66 18.22 4.66
N VAL A 315 1.26 17.86 5.80
CA VAL A 315 0.83 18.29 7.13
C VAL A 315 2.03 18.92 7.83
N PRO A 316 2.19 20.25 7.74
CA PRO A 316 3.26 20.95 8.46
C PRO A 316 2.99 20.91 9.97
N GLY A 317 3.94 20.42 10.75
CA GLY A 317 3.80 20.28 12.21
C GLY A 317 4.46 19.01 12.76
N ARG A 318 4.25 18.74 14.05
CA ARG A 318 4.71 17.49 14.68
C ARG A 318 3.72 16.35 14.41
N PHE A 319 4.25 15.24 13.90
CA PHE A 319 3.61 13.93 13.89
C PHE A 319 3.84 13.22 15.22
#